data_AF-A0A957ELG7-F1
#
_entry.id   AF-A0A957ELG7-F1
#
_cell.length_a   1.000
_cell.length_b   1.000
_cell.length_c   1.000
_cell.angle_alpha   90.00
_cell.angle_beta   90.00
_cell.angle_gamma   90.00
#
_symmetry.space_group_name_H-M   'P 1'
#
loop_
_entity.id
_entity.type
_entity.pdbx_description
1 polymer ?
#
loop_
_entity_poly.entity_id
_entity_poly.type
_entity_poly.pdbx_seq_one_letter_code
_entity_poly.pdbx_strand_id
1 'polypeptide(L)'
;GGNGRCHLEALPQWSQLTYEMVMPDEIWSHSRGNGDMMSPAPDLVICVDVLSDLYDVQHEHVVRALFNYGARAVLLTCTVTRLLDFWDCAQRLQIGYRSKMERLYRTHEERVIAFDLCEPCYRGQPTEIAYVCTSDRQAQLFTSLRSLLQSGTIFDRVVIFLLDKRPSHWHFADPRIVVQEVSPLIGDFFFSNKARVCDRAAARVIHMDTDTLILRPLDLIWENHTEDVLARPASVFGSGEWDGQIWADTLARVGAADVPMFNTGFLVFQNGAHHQLQKHWLQFIRHYMGGELSTPGKMPRMFGQLAVSLAVGVAHLPYHTMSAAEHGFAWLNDSFASAFVFHTGNWLFETYAHEVSSGLVINAGVGVPDPYKRIPQPNNDLWHRGRRFFRRRVTQVKELIPAWASPG
;
A
#
# COMPACT_ATOMS: atom_id res chain seq x y z
N GLY A 1 -32.24 12.02 -69.69
CA GLY A 1 -33.52 12.19 -68.98
C GLY A 1 -33.74 10.99 -68.10
N GLY A 2 -33.99 11.20 -66.81
CA GLY A 2 -34.23 10.13 -65.84
C GLY A 2 -33.34 10.28 -64.60
N ASN A 3 -33.91 10.84 -63.55
CA ASN A 3 -33.30 11.13 -62.25
C ASN A 3 -32.80 9.87 -61.53
N GLY A 4 -31.56 9.90 -61.03
CA GLY A 4 -31.04 8.97 -60.03
C GLY A 4 -30.51 9.76 -58.83
N ARG A 5 -31.20 9.67 -57.70
CA ARG A 5 -30.90 10.36 -56.44
C ARG A 5 -29.58 9.86 -55.84
N CYS A 6 -28.75 10.80 -55.34
CA CYS A 6 -27.73 10.51 -54.34
C CYS A 6 -28.40 10.05 -53.04
N HIS A 7 -28.04 8.86 -52.57
CA HIS A 7 -28.13 8.51 -51.15
C HIS A 7 -26.70 8.38 -50.62
N LEU A 8 -26.36 9.26 -49.67
CA LEU A 8 -25.30 9.05 -48.70
C LEU A 8 -25.76 7.91 -47.80
N GLU A 9 -25.19 6.72 -47.95
CA GLU A 9 -25.31 5.66 -46.96
C GLU A 9 -24.15 5.75 -45.98
N ALA A 10 -24.54 5.72 -44.70
CA ALA A 10 -23.70 5.82 -43.54
C ALA A 10 -22.75 4.62 -43.43
N LEU A 11 -21.56 4.91 -42.90
CA LEU A 11 -20.59 3.92 -42.42
C LEU A 11 -21.29 2.92 -41.48
N PRO A 12 -21.07 1.61 -41.62
CA PRO A 12 -21.53 0.65 -40.63
C PRO A 12 -20.85 0.94 -39.29
N GLN A 13 -21.69 1.14 -38.29
CA GLN A 13 -21.34 1.23 -36.88
C GLN A 13 -20.51 0.02 -36.46
N TRP A 14 -19.47 0.28 -35.66
CA TRP A 14 -18.69 -0.73 -34.97
C TRP A 14 -19.60 -1.46 -33.98
N SER A 15 -20.07 -2.64 -34.36
CA SER A 15 -20.84 -3.53 -33.50
C SER A 15 -19.90 -4.39 -32.65
N GLN A 16 -19.95 -4.15 -31.33
CA GLN A 16 -19.97 -5.15 -30.26
C GLN A 16 -19.02 -6.36 -30.41
N LEU A 17 -17.86 -6.28 -29.75
CA LEU A 17 -17.15 -7.44 -29.23
C LEU A 17 -17.73 -7.79 -27.84
N THR A 18 -18.42 -8.90 -27.76
CA THR A 18 -18.86 -9.55 -26.52
C THR A 18 -17.69 -10.34 -25.95
N TYR A 19 -17.33 -10.10 -24.69
CA TYR A 19 -16.35 -10.87 -23.94
C TYR A 19 -17.06 -12.08 -23.30
N GLU A 20 -16.65 -13.30 -23.63
CA GLU A 20 -17.00 -14.48 -22.83
C GLU A 20 -15.88 -14.76 -21.84
N MET A 21 -16.04 -14.29 -20.59
CA MET A 21 -15.45 -14.97 -19.45
C MET A 21 -16.32 -16.20 -19.17
N VAL A 22 -15.81 -17.40 -19.44
CA VAL A 22 -16.48 -18.63 -19.03
C VAL A 22 -16.32 -18.76 -17.51
N MET A 23 -17.29 -18.24 -16.76
CA MET A 23 -17.54 -18.60 -15.37
C MET A 23 -18.33 -19.91 -15.36
N PRO A 24 -18.16 -20.80 -14.37
CA PRO A 24 -18.97 -22.03 -14.29
C PRO A 24 -20.46 -21.68 -14.27
N ASP A 25 -21.16 -22.04 -15.35
CA ASP A 25 -22.53 -21.67 -15.64
C ASP A 25 -23.54 -22.31 -14.67
N GLU A 26 -24.14 -21.50 -13.80
CA GLU A 26 -25.58 -21.46 -13.56
C GLU A 26 -25.89 -20.28 -12.63
N ILE A 27 -26.97 -19.55 -12.92
CA ILE A 27 -27.37 -18.24 -12.38
C ILE A 27 -26.69 -17.10 -13.15
N TRP A 28 -27.21 -16.72 -14.31
CA TRP A 28 -27.37 -15.30 -14.70
C TRP A 28 -28.32 -15.24 -15.91
N SER A 29 -29.61 -15.44 -15.64
CA SER A 29 -30.64 -14.89 -16.52
C SER A 29 -31.74 -14.28 -15.66
N HIS A 30 -32.07 -13.03 -15.93
CA HIS A 30 -33.12 -12.18 -15.34
C HIS A 30 -32.78 -11.39 -14.06
N SER A 31 -32.02 -10.31 -14.21
CA SER A 31 -32.36 -9.02 -13.57
C SER A 31 -31.52 -7.86 -14.13
N ARG A 32 -32.18 -6.95 -14.85
CA ARG A 32 -31.73 -5.55 -14.92
C ARG A 32 -32.01 -4.93 -13.55
N GLY A 33 -30.99 -4.54 -12.80
CA GLY A 33 -31.17 -3.72 -11.60
C GLY A 33 -30.03 -3.84 -10.60
N ASN A 34 -29.35 -2.71 -10.36
CA ASN A 34 -28.47 -2.35 -9.24
C ASN A 34 -27.39 -3.34 -8.80
N GLY A 35 -26.14 -2.94 -9.04
CA GLY A 35 -24.92 -3.66 -8.68
C GLY A 35 -24.70 -3.76 -7.18
N ASP A 36 -25.24 -4.82 -6.59
CA ASP A 36 -24.81 -5.39 -5.31
C ASP A 36 -24.75 -6.90 -5.48
N MET A 37 -23.54 -7.46 -5.67
CA MET A 37 -23.13 -8.82 -5.28
C MET A 37 -21.75 -9.12 -5.85
N MET A 38 -20.72 -9.22 -4.99
CA MET A 38 -19.43 -9.80 -5.35
C MET A 38 -19.36 -11.23 -4.80
N SER A 39 -19.24 -12.19 -5.72
CA SER A 39 -18.75 -13.54 -5.43
C SER A 39 -17.27 -13.48 -5.01
N PRO A 40 -16.73 -14.46 -4.27
CA PRO A 40 -15.28 -14.57 -4.06
C PRO A 40 -14.53 -14.63 -5.41
N ALA A 41 -13.30 -14.09 -5.42
CA ALA A 41 -12.42 -14.14 -6.60
C ALA A 41 -12.23 -15.60 -7.05
N PRO A 42 -12.25 -15.88 -8.37
CA PRO A 42 -12.11 -17.24 -8.86
C PRO A 42 -10.68 -17.75 -8.58
N ASP A 43 -10.56 -18.99 -8.08
CA ASP A 43 -9.26 -19.65 -7.86
C ASP A 43 -8.48 -19.83 -9.20
N LEU A 44 -9.17 -19.85 -10.33
CA LEU A 44 -8.62 -20.03 -11.67
C LEU A 44 -9.17 -18.95 -12.60
N VAL A 45 -8.28 -18.21 -13.28
CA VAL A 45 -8.66 -17.35 -14.39
C VAL A 45 -8.23 -18.00 -15.70
N ILE A 46 -9.20 -18.21 -16.59
CA ILE A 46 -8.96 -18.76 -17.92
C ILE A 46 -9.01 -17.59 -18.91
N CYS A 47 -7.88 -17.31 -19.56
CA CYS A 47 -7.77 -16.32 -20.63
C CYS A 47 -7.61 -17.08 -21.95
N VAL A 48 -8.70 -17.21 -22.69
CA VAL A 48 -8.70 -17.80 -24.05
C VAL A 48 -8.65 -16.66 -25.07
N ASP A 49 -7.72 -16.74 -26.01
CA ASP A 49 -7.59 -15.89 -27.22
C ASP A 49 -7.42 -14.39 -26.97
N VAL A 50 -7.06 -14.00 -25.75
CA VAL A 50 -6.84 -12.58 -25.42
C VAL A 50 -5.57 -12.03 -26.09
N LEU A 51 -4.57 -12.87 -26.36
CA LEU A 51 -3.25 -12.40 -26.79
C LEU A 51 -3.08 -12.27 -28.31
N SER A 52 -4.04 -12.69 -29.15
CA SER A 52 -3.92 -12.59 -30.61
C SER A 52 -4.15 -11.16 -31.15
N ASP A 53 -4.87 -10.32 -30.40
CA ASP A 53 -5.30 -8.98 -30.88
C ASP A 53 -4.79 -7.80 -30.03
N LEU A 54 -4.09 -8.05 -28.92
CA LEU A 54 -3.56 -6.99 -28.06
C LEU A 54 -2.21 -6.46 -28.57
N TYR A 55 -2.01 -5.14 -28.45
CA TYR A 55 -0.71 -4.49 -28.64
C TYR A 55 0.14 -4.57 -27.35
N ASP A 56 1.46 -4.41 -27.42
CA ASP A 56 2.41 -4.55 -26.29
C ASP A 56 1.95 -3.86 -24.99
N VAL A 57 1.41 -2.64 -25.09
CA VAL A 57 0.99 -1.84 -23.93
C VAL A 57 -0.23 -2.42 -23.20
N GLN A 58 -1.04 -3.24 -23.89
CA GLN A 58 -2.22 -3.86 -23.30
C GLN A 58 -1.89 -5.17 -22.58
N HIS A 59 -0.78 -5.83 -22.93
CA HIS A 59 -0.31 -7.03 -22.26
C HIS A 59 0.03 -6.75 -20.80
N GLU A 60 0.76 -5.67 -20.53
CA GLU A 60 1.14 -5.32 -19.15
C GLU A 60 -0.08 -5.04 -18.27
N HIS A 61 -1.11 -4.38 -18.82
CA HIS A 61 -2.35 -4.11 -18.09
C HIS A 61 -3.15 -5.38 -17.80
N VAL A 62 -3.26 -6.30 -18.77
CA VAL A 62 -3.94 -7.59 -18.57
C VAL A 62 -3.20 -8.42 -17.54
N VAL A 63 -1.88 -8.48 -17.63
CA VAL A 63 -1.03 -9.17 -16.64
C VAL A 63 -1.26 -8.56 -15.26
N ARG A 64 -1.02 -7.26 -15.07
CA ARG A 64 -1.26 -6.57 -13.79
C ARG A 64 -2.68 -6.78 -13.25
N ALA A 65 -3.70 -6.74 -14.11
CA ALA A 65 -5.09 -6.99 -13.72
C ALA A 65 -5.27 -8.42 -13.17
N LEU A 66 -4.79 -9.44 -13.88
CA LEU A 66 -4.88 -10.84 -13.45
C LEU A 66 -4.25 -11.06 -12.05
N PHE A 67 -3.13 -10.38 -11.77
CA PHE A 67 -2.47 -10.42 -10.47
C PHE A 67 -3.22 -9.65 -9.39
N ASN A 68 -3.69 -8.45 -9.71
CA ASN A 68 -4.40 -7.59 -8.75
C ASN A 68 -5.78 -8.17 -8.35
N TYR A 69 -6.37 -9.04 -9.16
CA TYR A 69 -7.63 -9.73 -8.84
C TYR A 69 -7.45 -11.00 -8.00
N GLY A 70 -6.23 -11.39 -7.65
CA GLY A 70 -5.96 -12.52 -6.74
C GLY A 70 -6.15 -13.90 -7.38
N ALA A 71 -5.99 -14.01 -8.71
CA ALA A 71 -5.98 -15.31 -9.38
C ALA A 71 -4.88 -16.22 -8.79
N ARG A 72 -5.16 -17.51 -8.61
CA ARG A 72 -4.18 -18.49 -8.09
C ARG A 72 -3.59 -19.37 -9.19
N ALA A 73 -4.28 -19.46 -10.32
CA ALA A 73 -3.81 -20.10 -11.52
C ALA A 73 -4.28 -19.34 -12.76
N VAL A 74 -3.46 -19.35 -13.81
CA VAL A 74 -3.80 -18.74 -15.11
C VAL A 74 -3.64 -19.79 -16.20
N LEU A 75 -4.65 -19.90 -17.05
CA LEU A 75 -4.59 -20.67 -18.31
C LEU A 75 -4.57 -19.67 -19.48
N LEU A 76 -3.51 -19.69 -20.29
CA LEU A 76 -3.35 -18.85 -21.48
C LEU A 76 -3.35 -19.70 -22.74
N THR A 77 -4.07 -19.24 -23.77
CA THR A 77 -3.87 -19.69 -25.16
C THR A 77 -3.20 -18.56 -25.95
N CYS A 78 -2.06 -18.84 -26.60
CA CYS A 78 -1.43 -17.87 -27.50
C CYS A 78 -0.54 -18.53 -28.56
N THR A 79 -0.20 -17.72 -29.58
CA THR A 79 0.76 -18.09 -30.63
C THR A 79 2.20 -18.01 -30.11
N VAL A 80 3.08 -18.88 -30.62
CA VAL A 80 4.47 -19.07 -30.11
C VAL A 80 5.29 -17.77 -30.06
N THR A 81 5.14 -16.88 -31.04
CA THR A 81 5.90 -15.61 -31.10
C THR A 81 5.54 -14.65 -29.97
N ARG A 82 4.26 -14.54 -29.61
CA ARG A 82 3.79 -13.64 -28.54
C ARG A 82 3.98 -14.21 -27.13
N LEU A 83 4.23 -15.50 -27.06
CA LEU A 83 4.54 -16.20 -25.82
C LEU A 83 5.87 -15.72 -25.22
N LEU A 84 6.85 -15.39 -26.07
CA LEU A 84 8.14 -14.81 -25.65
C LEU A 84 7.94 -13.41 -25.05
N ASP A 85 7.18 -12.55 -25.72
CA ASP A 85 6.88 -11.19 -25.22
C ASP A 85 6.12 -11.22 -23.89
N PHE A 86 5.19 -12.17 -23.74
CA PHE A 86 4.50 -12.42 -22.48
C PHE A 86 5.48 -12.81 -21.37
N TRP A 87 6.42 -13.72 -21.63
CA TRP A 87 7.39 -14.15 -20.62
C TRP A 87 8.41 -13.06 -20.28
N ASP A 88 8.86 -12.28 -21.27
CA ASP A 88 9.72 -11.11 -21.02
C ASP A 88 8.97 -10.04 -20.22
N CYS A 89 7.68 -9.84 -20.47
CA CYS A 89 6.82 -8.98 -19.65
C CYS A 89 6.65 -9.56 -18.23
N ALA A 90 6.32 -10.84 -18.09
CA ALA A 90 6.13 -11.49 -16.79
C ALA A 90 7.41 -11.52 -15.95
N GLN A 91 8.57 -11.70 -16.60
CA GLN A 91 9.89 -11.67 -15.96
C GLN A 91 10.28 -10.25 -15.56
N ARG A 92 10.01 -9.23 -16.39
CA ARG A 92 10.15 -7.82 -16.01
C ARG A 92 9.27 -7.46 -14.81
N LEU A 93 8.07 -8.03 -14.75
CA LEU A 93 7.12 -7.87 -13.64
C LEU A 93 7.39 -8.81 -12.45
N GLN A 94 8.47 -9.61 -12.49
CA GLN A 94 8.89 -10.53 -11.43
C GLN A 94 7.81 -11.53 -10.97
N ILE A 95 6.97 -11.98 -11.89
CA ILE A 95 5.92 -12.94 -11.60
C ILE A 95 6.53 -14.33 -11.38
N GLY A 96 6.38 -14.87 -10.17
CA GLY A 96 6.77 -16.24 -9.83
C GLY A 96 5.70 -17.25 -10.22
N TYR A 97 6.09 -18.42 -10.71
CA TYR A 97 5.19 -19.54 -10.96
C TYR A 97 5.72 -20.83 -10.32
N ARG A 98 4.81 -21.65 -9.78
CA ARG A 98 5.15 -22.86 -9.00
C ARG A 98 5.28 -24.08 -9.88
N SER A 99 4.44 -24.15 -10.89
CA SER A 99 4.38 -25.20 -11.90
C SER A 99 4.06 -24.54 -13.23
N LYS A 100 4.68 -25.02 -14.32
CA LYS A 100 4.36 -24.61 -15.69
C LYS A 100 4.09 -25.87 -16.50
N MET A 101 2.92 -25.96 -17.09
CA MET A 101 2.58 -27.00 -18.07
C MET A 101 2.34 -26.35 -19.42
N GLU A 102 3.07 -26.81 -20.43
CA GLU A 102 3.00 -26.29 -21.79
C GLU A 102 2.61 -27.44 -22.72
N ARG A 103 1.53 -27.26 -23.49
CA ARG A 103 1.06 -28.24 -24.48
C ARG A 103 0.78 -27.56 -25.81
N LEU A 104 1.09 -28.26 -26.90
CA LEU A 104 0.67 -27.88 -28.24
C LEU A 104 -0.86 -28.00 -28.36
N TYR A 105 -1.50 -27.00 -28.96
CA TYR A 105 -2.94 -26.96 -29.19
C TYR A 105 -3.21 -26.88 -30.69
N ARG A 106 -3.96 -27.84 -31.25
CA ARG A 106 -4.48 -27.91 -32.64
C ARG A 106 -3.49 -27.80 -33.83
N THR A 107 -2.54 -26.88 -33.85
CA THR A 107 -1.51 -26.66 -34.89
C THR A 107 -0.11 -26.53 -34.26
N HIS A 108 0.97 -26.60 -35.04
CA HIS A 108 2.34 -26.45 -34.52
C HIS A 108 2.66 -25.03 -33.98
N GLU A 109 1.70 -24.10 -34.04
CA GLU A 109 1.89 -22.67 -33.77
C GLU A 109 1.14 -22.14 -32.54
N GLU A 110 0.24 -22.94 -31.96
CA GLU A 110 -0.55 -22.58 -30.78
C GLU A 110 -0.12 -23.38 -29.55
N ARG A 111 0.04 -22.69 -28.42
CA ARG A 111 0.38 -23.31 -27.14
C ARG A 111 -0.63 -22.95 -26.07
N VAL A 112 -1.01 -23.95 -25.28
CA VAL A 112 -1.73 -23.77 -24.02
C VAL A 112 -0.68 -23.80 -22.91
N ILE A 113 -0.66 -22.74 -22.11
CA ILE A 113 0.16 -22.68 -20.91
C ILE A 113 -0.74 -22.56 -19.70
N ALA A 114 -0.64 -23.56 -18.82
CA ALA A 114 -1.16 -23.48 -17.46
C ALA A 114 0.01 -23.22 -16.52
N PHE A 115 -0.12 -22.24 -15.63
CA PHE A 115 0.84 -22.06 -14.55
C PHE A 115 0.14 -21.65 -13.26
N ASP A 116 0.60 -22.25 -12.16
CA ASP A 116 0.21 -21.83 -10.82
C ASP A 116 0.89 -20.50 -10.52
N LEU A 117 0.10 -19.47 -10.26
CA LEU A 117 0.64 -18.25 -9.70
C LEU A 117 1.09 -18.59 -8.28
N CYS A 118 2.40 -18.50 -8.04
CA CYS A 118 2.81 -18.21 -6.69
C CYS A 118 2.29 -16.80 -6.38
N GLU A 119 2.01 -16.46 -5.11
CA GLU A 119 2.16 -15.06 -4.71
C GLU A 119 3.45 -14.56 -5.35
N PRO A 120 3.42 -13.42 -6.06
CA PRO A 120 4.57 -12.95 -6.80
C PRO A 120 5.74 -13.09 -5.83
N CYS A 121 6.70 -13.94 -6.22
CA CYS A 121 7.95 -14.05 -5.51
C CYS A 121 8.71 -12.77 -5.86
N TYR A 122 8.15 -11.62 -5.49
CA TYR A 122 8.88 -10.41 -5.25
C TYR A 122 9.95 -10.88 -4.29
N ARG A 123 11.14 -11.18 -4.81
CA ARG A 123 12.37 -11.22 -4.04
C ARG A 123 12.74 -9.79 -3.66
N GLY A 124 11.74 -8.98 -3.33
CA GLY A 124 11.91 -7.70 -2.69
C GLY A 124 12.38 -7.96 -1.27
N GLN A 125 13.19 -7.05 -0.76
CA GLN A 125 13.52 -7.01 0.65
C GLN A 125 12.22 -6.98 1.46
N PRO A 126 12.07 -7.82 2.52
CA PRO A 126 10.94 -7.73 3.42
C PRO A 126 10.74 -6.28 3.85
N THR A 127 9.55 -5.75 3.63
CA THR A 127 9.18 -4.34 3.79
C THR A 127 8.08 -4.19 4.83
N GLU A 128 8.39 -3.46 5.90
CA GLU A 128 7.44 -3.11 6.96
C GLU A 128 7.10 -1.61 6.93
N ILE A 129 5.81 -1.29 7.01
CA ILE A 129 5.34 0.07 7.28
C ILE A 129 5.14 0.23 8.79
N ALA A 130 5.67 1.29 9.38
CA ALA A 130 5.61 1.55 10.81
C ALA A 130 4.95 2.90 11.10
N TYR A 131 3.95 2.87 11.96
CA TYR A 131 3.31 4.05 12.55
C TYR A 131 3.62 4.12 14.04
N VAL A 132 3.74 5.33 14.57
CA VAL A 132 3.83 5.58 16.02
C VAL A 132 2.76 6.59 16.39
N CYS A 133 1.84 6.22 17.27
CA CYS A 133 0.71 7.08 17.61
C CYS A 133 0.14 6.81 19.01
N THR A 134 -0.80 7.68 19.38
CA THR A 134 -1.75 7.52 20.48
C THR A 134 -3.14 7.31 19.89
N SER A 135 -4.07 6.75 20.67
CA SER A 135 -5.40 6.37 20.18
C SER A 135 -6.27 7.56 19.76
N ASP A 136 -6.01 8.77 20.26
CA ASP A 136 -6.67 10.02 19.85
C ASP A 136 -6.38 10.41 18.38
N ARG A 137 -5.34 9.83 17.77
CA ARG A 137 -4.97 10.02 16.37
C ARG A 137 -5.67 9.07 15.40
N GLN A 138 -6.69 8.33 15.85
CA GLN A 138 -7.35 7.29 15.05
C GLN A 138 -7.87 7.78 13.69
N ALA A 139 -8.39 9.00 13.59
CA ALA A 139 -8.93 9.51 12.33
C ALA A 139 -7.83 9.69 11.28
N GLN A 140 -6.70 10.26 11.72
CA GLN A 140 -5.50 10.43 10.89
C GLN A 140 -4.92 9.07 10.49
N LEU A 141 -4.67 8.20 11.48
CA LEU A 141 -4.15 6.86 11.26
C LEU A 141 -5.01 6.06 10.26
N PHE A 142 -6.32 6.02 10.45
CA PHE A 142 -7.21 5.21 9.59
C PHE A 142 -7.30 5.75 8.17
N THR A 143 -7.23 7.06 8.00
CA THR A 143 -7.20 7.67 6.66
C THR A 143 -5.87 7.39 5.97
N SER A 144 -4.75 7.51 6.69
CA SER A 144 -3.42 7.16 6.20
C SER A 144 -3.37 5.68 5.78
N LEU A 145 -3.79 4.76 6.65
CA LEU A 145 -3.86 3.32 6.35
C LEU A 145 -4.73 3.01 5.14
N ARG A 146 -5.89 3.67 5.02
CA ARG A 146 -6.77 3.50 3.86
C ARG A 146 -6.08 3.94 2.57
N SER A 147 -5.45 5.11 2.58
CA SER A 147 -4.71 5.61 1.43
C SER A 147 -3.53 4.70 1.05
N LEU A 148 -2.79 4.16 2.05
CA LEU A 148 -1.74 3.17 1.86
C LEU A 148 -2.28 1.91 1.18
N LEU A 149 -3.35 1.31 1.70
CA LEU A 149 -3.93 0.08 1.15
C LEU A 149 -4.48 0.26 -0.27
N GLN A 150 -4.93 1.46 -0.62
CA GLN A 150 -5.48 1.78 -1.94
C GLN A 150 -4.41 2.22 -2.94
N SER A 151 -3.24 2.63 -2.47
CA SER A 151 -2.15 3.14 -3.32
C SER A 151 -1.56 2.11 -4.27
N GLY A 152 -1.77 0.81 -4.02
CA GLY A 152 -1.08 -0.28 -4.72
C GLY A 152 0.32 -0.58 -4.19
N THR A 153 0.74 0.05 -3.09
CA THR A 153 2.04 -0.20 -2.45
C THR A 153 2.19 -1.66 -2.05
N ILE A 154 3.34 -2.26 -2.38
CA ILE A 154 3.70 -3.61 -1.97
C ILE A 154 4.42 -3.59 -0.62
N PHE A 155 3.88 -4.31 0.37
CA PHE A 155 4.47 -4.45 1.70
C PHE A 155 4.05 -5.76 2.37
N ASP A 156 4.88 -6.26 3.29
CA ASP A 156 4.65 -7.51 4.02
C ASP A 156 3.78 -7.28 5.26
N ARG A 157 4.00 -6.18 5.98
CA ARG A 157 3.34 -5.91 7.25
C ARG A 157 3.24 -4.41 7.55
N VAL A 158 2.16 -4.04 8.24
CA VAL A 158 2.02 -2.74 8.89
C VAL A 158 2.07 -2.95 10.40
N VAL A 159 2.87 -2.14 11.09
CA VAL A 159 3.02 -2.17 12.53
C VAL A 159 2.65 -0.81 13.10
N ILE A 160 1.70 -0.81 14.02
CA ILE A 160 1.23 0.38 14.71
C ILE A 160 1.73 0.30 16.15
N PHE A 161 2.76 1.08 16.47
CA PHE A 161 3.22 1.27 17.83
C PHE A 161 2.28 2.25 18.55
N LEU A 162 1.44 1.71 19.44
CA LEU A 162 0.44 2.47 20.18
C LEU A 162 0.93 2.76 21.60
N LEU A 163 1.03 4.03 21.97
CA LEU A 163 1.57 4.46 23.28
C LEU A 163 0.56 4.40 24.43
N ASP A 164 -0.69 4.10 24.11
CA ASP A 164 -1.78 3.93 25.04
C ASP A 164 -2.53 2.62 24.76
N LYS A 165 -3.61 2.37 25.52
CA LYS A 165 -4.39 1.15 25.38
C LYS A 165 -5.13 1.15 24.04
N ARG A 166 -5.05 0.03 23.31
CA ARG A 166 -5.81 -0.20 22.08
C ARG A 166 -7.30 -0.06 22.35
N PRO A 167 -7.99 0.84 21.64
CA PRO A 167 -9.44 0.90 21.71
C PRO A 167 -10.06 -0.41 21.26
N SER A 168 -11.06 -0.90 22.00
CA SER A 168 -11.66 -2.22 21.75
C SER A 168 -12.30 -2.35 20.37
N HIS A 169 -12.71 -1.24 19.76
CA HIS A 169 -13.30 -1.20 18.42
C HIS A 169 -12.26 -1.24 17.28
N TRP A 170 -10.96 -1.16 17.58
CA TRP A 170 -9.93 -1.30 16.56
C TRP A 170 -9.85 -2.75 16.11
N HIS A 171 -10.49 -3.06 15.00
CA HIS A 171 -10.41 -4.35 14.30
C HIS A 171 -9.99 -4.09 12.86
N PHE A 172 -8.91 -4.75 12.43
CA PHE A 172 -8.40 -4.66 11.06
C PHE A 172 -8.71 -5.97 10.36
N ALA A 173 -9.35 -5.91 9.19
CA ALA A 173 -9.62 -7.10 8.41
C ALA A 173 -8.37 -7.60 7.67
N ASP A 174 -7.44 -6.70 7.33
CA ASP A 174 -6.15 -7.06 6.75
C ASP A 174 -5.24 -7.67 7.85
N PRO A 175 -4.90 -8.96 7.76
CA PRO A 175 -4.11 -9.64 8.79
C PRO A 175 -2.65 -9.15 8.85
N ARG A 176 -2.20 -8.37 7.84
CA ARG A 176 -0.86 -7.76 7.83
C ARG A 176 -0.77 -6.57 8.78
N ILE A 177 -1.89 -6.03 9.28
CA ILE A 177 -1.91 -4.88 10.18
C ILE A 177 -1.86 -5.36 11.64
N VAL A 178 -0.77 -5.05 12.34
CA VAL A 178 -0.52 -5.44 13.73
C VAL A 178 -0.41 -4.21 14.60
N VAL A 179 -1.16 -4.18 15.70
CA VAL A 179 -1.04 -3.16 16.75
C VAL A 179 -0.17 -3.70 17.88
N GLN A 180 0.84 -2.93 18.27
CA GLN A 180 1.70 -3.21 19.41
C GLN A 180 1.54 -2.09 20.44
N GLU A 181 0.92 -2.41 21.57
CA GLU A 181 0.89 -1.49 22.73
C GLU A 181 2.29 -1.45 23.34
N VAL A 182 2.89 -0.25 23.42
CA VAL A 182 4.27 -0.06 23.87
C VAL A 182 4.37 1.07 24.88
N SER A 183 5.30 0.96 25.82
CA SER A 183 5.62 2.06 26.74
C SER A 183 6.48 3.12 26.05
N PRO A 184 6.40 4.39 26.49
CA PRO A 184 7.29 5.44 26.00
C PRO A 184 8.78 5.10 26.16
N LEU A 185 9.61 5.46 25.18
CA LEU A 185 11.07 5.23 25.21
C LEU A 185 11.82 6.19 26.13
N ILE A 186 11.38 7.46 26.22
CA ILE A 186 12.02 8.49 27.05
C ILE A 186 10.94 9.35 27.72
N GLY A 187 10.55 8.99 28.95
CA GLY A 187 9.55 9.74 29.74
C GLY A 187 8.30 10.05 28.93
N ASP A 188 7.80 11.29 29.02
CA ASP A 188 6.62 11.75 28.28
C ASP A 188 6.95 12.34 26.90
N PHE A 189 8.20 12.20 26.42
CA PHE A 189 8.61 12.79 25.16
C PHE A 189 8.18 11.92 23.97
N PHE A 190 6.97 12.20 23.45
CA PHE A 190 6.33 11.46 22.35
C PHE A 190 7.26 11.18 21.16
N PHE A 191 8.02 12.18 20.69
CA PHE A 191 8.83 12.06 19.47
C PHE A 191 10.00 11.07 19.60
N SER A 192 10.40 10.68 20.82
CA SER A 192 11.38 9.60 20.99
C SER A 192 10.88 8.26 20.47
N ASN A 193 9.56 8.05 20.49
CA ASN A 193 8.96 6.78 20.13
C ASN A 193 9.09 6.45 18.64
N LYS A 194 9.41 7.43 17.79
CA LYS A 194 9.76 7.17 16.38
C LYS A 194 10.96 6.22 16.24
N ALA A 195 11.88 6.21 17.21
CA ALA A 195 13.00 5.26 17.21
C ALA A 195 12.58 3.79 17.38
N ARG A 196 11.31 3.49 17.70
CA ARG A 196 10.76 2.12 17.72
C ARG A 196 10.84 1.43 16.36
N VAL A 197 10.89 2.19 15.26
CA VAL A 197 11.09 1.62 13.91
C VAL A 197 12.42 0.86 13.80
N CYS A 198 13.38 1.14 14.67
CA CYS A 198 14.66 0.43 14.72
C CYS A 198 14.55 -0.99 15.30
N ASP A 199 13.45 -1.31 16.00
CA ASP A 199 13.17 -2.64 16.57
C ASP A 199 12.64 -3.65 15.52
N ARG A 200 12.40 -3.18 14.29
CA ARG A 200 11.76 -3.96 13.23
C ARG A 200 12.77 -4.86 12.51
N ALA A 201 12.45 -6.13 12.31
CA ALA A 201 13.36 -7.10 11.69
C ALA A 201 13.39 -7.08 10.15
N ALA A 202 12.46 -6.34 9.53
CA ALA A 202 12.39 -6.22 8.08
C ALA A 202 13.64 -5.54 7.51
N ALA A 203 14.06 -5.93 6.31
CA ALA A 203 15.23 -5.34 5.64
C ALA A 203 14.94 -3.90 5.19
N ARG A 204 13.69 -3.60 4.83
CA ARG A 204 13.19 -2.25 4.59
C ARG A 204 12.13 -1.87 5.61
N VAL A 205 12.26 -0.69 6.20
CA VAL A 205 11.28 -0.14 7.14
C VAL A 205 10.92 1.27 6.73
N ILE A 206 9.62 1.55 6.67
CA ILE A 206 9.08 2.84 6.26
C ILE A 206 8.37 3.44 7.46
N HIS A 207 8.91 4.52 8.03
CA HIS A 207 8.23 5.27 9.08
C HIS A 207 7.23 6.25 8.45
N MET A 208 6.02 6.30 8.99
CA MET A 208 4.98 7.24 8.59
C MET A 208 4.32 7.90 9.80
N ASP A 209 4.20 9.24 9.78
CA ASP A 209 3.32 9.94 10.70
C ASP A 209 1.85 9.72 10.32
N THR A 210 0.94 9.79 11.28
CA THR A 210 -0.48 9.47 11.04
C THR A 210 -1.18 10.47 10.11
N ASP A 211 -0.65 11.67 9.97
CA ASP A 211 -1.13 12.76 9.09
C ASP A 211 -0.44 12.76 7.71
N THR A 212 0.05 11.60 7.28
CA THR A 212 0.55 11.37 5.93
C THR A 212 -0.48 10.65 5.06
N LEU A 213 -0.61 11.08 3.82
CA LEU A 213 -1.51 10.51 2.82
C LEU A 213 -0.67 9.87 1.72
N ILE A 214 -0.99 8.63 1.35
CA ILE A 214 -0.29 7.90 0.28
C ILE A 214 -1.13 8.03 -0.99
N LEU A 215 -0.57 8.69 -1.99
CA LEU A 215 -1.27 9.03 -3.23
C LEU A 215 -0.85 8.13 -4.41
N ARG A 216 0.29 7.45 -4.29
CA ARG A 216 0.88 6.57 -5.31
C ARG A 216 1.62 5.40 -4.65
N PRO A 217 1.88 4.28 -5.36
CA PRO A 217 2.65 3.17 -4.81
C PRO A 217 4.02 3.66 -4.29
N LEU A 218 4.33 3.35 -3.04
CA LEU A 218 5.58 3.82 -2.42
C LEU A 218 6.82 3.11 -3.02
N ASP A 219 6.65 1.92 -3.58
CA ASP A 219 7.73 1.13 -4.19
C ASP A 219 8.45 1.85 -5.31
N LEU A 220 7.72 2.64 -6.07
CA LEU A 220 8.26 3.51 -7.11
C LEU A 220 9.23 4.58 -6.59
N ILE A 221 9.20 4.90 -5.29
CA ILE A 221 10.18 5.80 -4.67
C ILE A 221 11.53 5.10 -4.62
N TRP A 222 11.62 3.88 -4.07
CA TRP A 222 12.91 3.22 -3.82
C TRP A 222 13.39 2.31 -4.96
N GLU A 223 12.59 2.06 -5.99
CA GLU A 223 13.02 1.25 -7.15
C GLU A 223 14.31 1.75 -7.80
N ASN A 224 14.56 3.05 -7.76
CA ASN A 224 15.72 3.69 -8.39
C ASN A 224 16.79 4.17 -7.40
N HIS A 225 16.65 3.86 -6.11
CA HIS A 225 17.56 4.32 -5.06
C HIS A 225 18.16 3.14 -4.31
N THR A 226 19.48 3.16 -4.12
CA THR A 226 20.24 2.10 -3.43
C THR A 226 20.74 2.51 -2.06
N GLU A 227 20.55 3.79 -1.72
CA GLU A 227 20.95 4.41 -0.48
C GLU A 227 20.21 3.83 0.72
N ASP A 228 20.87 3.85 1.87
CA ASP A 228 20.38 3.24 3.11
C ASP A 228 19.23 4.04 3.73
N VAL A 229 19.19 5.35 3.49
CA VAL A 229 18.16 6.25 4.01
C VAL A 229 17.62 7.13 2.89
N LEU A 230 16.30 7.17 2.71
CA LEU A 230 15.66 8.12 1.82
C LEU A 230 14.79 9.02 2.69
N ALA A 231 15.01 10.33 2.59
CA ALA A 231 14.30 11.28 3.41
C ALA A 231 14.30 12.67 2.77
N ARG A 232 13.25 13.44 3.05
CA ARG A 232 13.20 14.86 2.65
C ARG A 232 13.74 15.74 3.79
N PRO A 233 14.57 16.76 3.52
CA PRO A 233 14.93 17.78 4.51
C PRO A 233 13.67 18.44 5.06
N ALA A 234 13.64 18.72 6.36
CA ALA A 234 12.51 19.44 6.94
C ALA A 234 12.46 20.88 6.39
N SER A 235 11.26 21.45 6.28
CA SER A 235 11.06 22.80 5.74
C SER A 235 11.79 23.91 6.49
N VAL A 236 12.14 23.68 7.75
CA VAL A 236 12.92 24.64 8.54
C VAL A 236 14.40 24.56 8.23
N PHE A 237 14.91 23.47 7.65
CA PHE A 237 16.30 23.37 7.22
C PHE A 237 16.57 24.34 6.06
N GLY A 238 17.52 25.26 6.23
CA GLY A 238 17.82 26.30 5.24
C GLY A 238 16.82 27.46 5.20
N SER A 239 15.85 27.51 6.12
CA SER A 239 14.98 28.68 6.28
C SER A 239 15.71 29.80 7.04
N GLY A 240 15.15 31.02 7.04
CA GLY A 240 15.70 32.12 7.83
C GLY A 240 15.64 31.91 9.36
N GLU A 241 14.94 30.88 9.82
CA GLU A 241 14.90 30.49 11.24
C GLU A 241 15.99 29.49 11.62
N TRP A 242 16.73 28.96 10.63
CA TRP A 242 17.76 27.96 10.82
C TRP A 242 19.12 28.59 11.08
N ASP A 243 19.72 28.24 12.22
CA ASP A 243 21.11 28.57 12.49
C ASP A 243 22.04 27.49 11.93
N GLY A 244 22.56 27.75 10.73
CA GLY A 244 23.49 26.85 10.04
C GLY A 244 24.81 26.66 10.78
N GLN A 245 25.27 27.65 11.55
CA GLN A 245 26.52 27.54 12.31
C GLN A 245 26.33 26.60 13.50
N ILE A 246 25.23 26.72 14.24
CA ILE A 246 24.91 25.79 15.32
C ILE A 246 24.81 24.35 14.80
N TRP A 247 24.23 24.14 13.61
CA TRP A 247 24.17 22.80 13.02
C TRP A 247 25.55 22.26 12.64
N ALA A 248 26.38 23.06 11.96
CA ALA A 248 27.74 22.68 11.60
C ALA A 248 28.60 22.36 12.82
N ASP A 249 28.53 23.20 13.86
CA ASP A 249 29.24 22.98 15.13
C ASP A 249 28.75 21.71 15.84
N THR A 250 27.44 21.43 15.77
CA THR A 250 26.85 20.21 16.32
C THR A 250 27.34 18.96 15.60
N LEU A 251 27.35 18.97 14.26
CA LEU A 251 27.87 17.87 13.43
C LEU A 251 29.35 17.60 13.76
N ALA A 252 30.18 18.65 13.78
CA ALA A 252 31.59 18.55 14.12
C ALA A 252 31.80 18.01 15.55
N ARG A 253 31.00 18.49 16.52
CA ARG A 253 31.11 18.06 17.92
C ARG A 253 30.80 16.58 18.12
N VAL A 254 29.87 16.01 17.37
CA VAL A 254 29.52 14.58 17.47
C VAL A 254 30.26 13.70 16.47
N GLY A 255 31.13 14.27 15.63
CA GLY A 255 31.87 13.56 14.59
C GLY A 255 30.97 13.03 13.47
N ALA A 256 29.87 13.71 13.17
CA ALA A 256 28.96 13.34 12.09
C ALA A 256 29.44 13.86 10.72
N ALA A 257 29.15 13.11 9.65
CA ALA A 257 29.23 13.63 8.28
C ALA A 257 28.26 14.80 8.04
N ASP A 258 28.47 15.56 6.97
CA ASP A 258 27.52 16.62 6.57
C ASP A 258 26.19 16.00 6.10
N VAL A 259 25.12 16.30 6.83
CA VAL A 259 23.77 15.81 6.54
C VAL A 259 22.75 16.93 6.75
N PRO A 260 21.69 17.00 5.95
CA PRO A 260 20.57 17.89 6.22
C PRO A 260 19.77 17.39 7.42
N MET A 261 19.00 18.28 8.04
CA MET A 261 18.03 17.85 9.03
C MET A 261 16.79 17.28 8.33
N PHE A 262 16.59 15.97 8.42
CA PHE A 262 15.48 15.27 7.78
C PHE A 262 14.15 15.43 8.52
N ASN A 263 13.06 15.51 7.75
CA ASN A 263 11.71 15.43 8.27
C ASN A 263 11.37 13.97 8.64
N THR A 264 11.05 13.72 9.91
CA THR A 264 10.67 12.38 10.40
C THR A 264 9.21 12.00 10.12
N GLY A 265 8.49 12.75 9.28
CA GLY A 265 7.11 12.42 8.93
C GLY A 265 7.00 11.26 7.95
N PHE A 266 8.02 11.09 7.11
CA PHE A 266 8.16 9.99 6.19
C PHE A 266 9.65 9.70 6.00
N LEU A 267 10.07 8.49 6.37
CA LEU A 267 11.46 8.02 6.24
C LEU A 267 11.44 6.61 5.66
N VAL A 268 12.33 6.33 4.71
CA VAL A 268 12.55 4.96 4.21
C VAL A 268 13.94 4.53 4.62
N PHE A 269 14.03 3.45 5.40
CA PHE A 269 15.28 2.78 5.74
C PHE A 269 15.39 1.52 4.90
N GLN A 270 16.52 1.36 4.19
CA GLN A 270 16.83 0.18 3.39
C GLN A 270 17.96 -0.62 4.02
N ASN A 271 18.19 -1.86 3.55
CA ASN A 271 19.37 -2.66 3.91
C ASN A 271 19.60 -2.85 5.43
N GLY A 272 18.54 -2.77 6.26
CA GLY A 272 18.67 -2.85 7.71
C GLY A 272 19.26 -1.61 8.39
N ALA A 273 19.34 -0.47 7.68
CA ALA A 273 19.93 0.78 8.14
C ALA A 273 19.38 1.27 9.49
N HIS A 274 18.08 1.12 9.72
CA HIS A 274 17.41 1.51 10.97
C HIS A 274 18.04 0.87 12.21
N HIS A 275 18.57 -0.36 12.11
CA HIS A 275 19.23 -1.03 13.24
C HIS A 275 20.50 -0.30 13.71
N GLN A 276 21.22 0.35 12.80
CA GLN A 276 22.45 1.08 13.12
C GLN A 276 22.15 2.41 13.83
N LEU A 277 20.94 2.95 13.65
CA LEU A 277 20.58 4.28 14.11
C LEU A 277 20.08 4.33 15.55
N GLN A 278 19.48 3.24 16.07
CA GLN A 278 18.70 3.29 17.32
C GLN A 278 19.46 3.89 18.51
N LYS A 279 20.67 3.40 18.76
CA LYS A 279 21.50 3.82 19.89
C LYS A 279 21.81 5.31 19.80
N HIS A 280 22.29 5.76 18.64
CA HIS A 280 22.66 7.15 18.40
C HIS A 280 21.43 8.06 18.41
N TRP A 281 20.33 7.65 17.79
CA TRP A 281 19.09 8.40 17.76
C TRP A 281 18.57 8.68 19.18
N LEU A 282 18.46 7.66 20.03
CA LEU A 282 18.01 7.85 21.41
C LEU A 282 19.02 8.63 22.26
N GLN A 283 20.32 8.44 22.04
CA GLN A 283 21.35 9.22 22.73
C GLN A 283 21.24 10.71 22.40
N PHE A 284 21.12 11.08 21.13
CA PHE A 284 21.04 12.48 20.74
C PHE A 284 19.74 13.16 21.19
N ILE A 285 18.62 12.43 21.25
CA ILE A 285 17.40 12.96 21.87
C ILE A 285 17.68 13.35 23.33
N ARG A 286 18.35 12.48 24.11
CA ARG A 286 18.70 12.77 25.51
C ARG A 286 19.63 13.97 25.63
N HIS A 287 20.65 14.07 24.77
CA HIS A 287 21.56 15.22 24.78
C HIS A 287 20.84 16.54 24.48
N TYR A 288 19.90 16.57 23.52
CA TYR A 288 19.09 17.77 23.26
C TYR A 288 18.18 18.10 24.44
N MET A 289 17.51 17.11 25.02
CA MET A 289 16.64 17.31 26.19
C MET A 289 17.42 17.78 27.43
N GLY A 290 18.65 17.33 27.60
CA GLY A 290 19.56 17.73 28.69
C GLY A 290 20.26 19.07 28.46
N GLY A 291 20.10 19.70 27.29
CA GLY A 291 20.80 20.94 26.93
C GLY A 291 22.29 20.73 26.62
N GLU A 292 22.74 19.49 26.44
CA GLU A 292 24.12 19.19 26.08
C GLU A 292 24.42 19.56 24.62
N LEU A 293 23.44 19.45 23.72
CA LEU A 293 23.53 19.88 22.33
C LEU A 293 22.67 21.12 22.08
N SER A 294 23.25 22.10 21.37
CA SER A 294 22.57 23.32 20.97
C SER A 294 21.62 23.07 19.80
N THR A 295 20.46 23.71 19.82
CA THR A 295 19.41 23.49 18.81
C THR A 295 19.48 24.59 17.74
N PRO A 296 19.63 24.25 16.45
CA PRO A 296 19.67 25.24 15.36
C PRO A 296 18.31 25.91 15.07
N GLY A 297 17.25 25.56 15.83
CA GLY A 297 15.93 26.16 15.77
C GLY A 297 15.21 26.08 17.13
N LYS A 298 14.06 26.76 17.26
CA LYS A 298 13.39 27.01 18.57
C LYS A 298 12.35 25.97 19.03
N MET A 299 12.27 24.80 18.41
CA MET A 299 11.15 23.87 18.64
C MET A 299 11.58 22.52 19.23
N PRO A 300 11.29 22.22 20.51
CA PRO A 300 11.62 20.93 21.15
C PRO A 300 11.09 19.70 20.41
N ARG A 301 9.95 19.82 19.71
CA ARG A 301 9.41 18.76 18.85
C ARG A 301 10.37 18.31 17.73
N MET A 302 11.38 19.12 17.40
CA MET A 302 12.39 18.80 16.40
C MET A 302 13.51 17.91 16.91
N PHE A 303 13.61 17.64 18.22
CA PHE A 303 14.72 16.82 18.74
C PHE A 303 14.75 15.43 18.12
N GLY A 304 13.58 14.86 17.80
CA GLY A 304 13.51 13.59 17.05
C GLY A 304 14.11 13.69 15.64
N GLN A 305 13.87 14.81 14.94
CA GLN A 305 14.37 15.08 13.58
C GLN A 305 15.87 15.38 13.56
N LEU A 306 16.33 16.22 14.49
CA LEU A 306 17.75 16.51 14.67
C LEU A 306 18.52 15.23 15.02
N ALA A 307 18.00 14.45 15.97
CA ALA A 307 18.67 13.25 16.45
C ALA A 307 18.76 12.13 15.40
N VAL A 308 17.72 11.91 14.58
CA VAL A 308 17.83 10.91 13.49
C VAL A 308 18.86 11.35 12.46
N SER A 309 18.91 12.65 12.15
CA SER A 309 19.86 13.18 11.18
C SER A 309 21.30 13.03 11.69
N LEU A 310 21.56 13.41 12.95
CA LEU A 310 22.86 13.16 13.58
C LEU A 310 23.21 11.67 13.60
N ALA A 311 22.26 10.78 13.87
CA ALA A 311 22.49 9.35 13.87
C ALA A 311 22.90 8.84 12.48
N VAL A 312 22.26 9.32 11.41
CA VAL A 312 22.64 9.03 10.01
C VAL A 312 24.06 9.50 9.73
N GLY A 313 24.39 10.73 10.13
CA GLY A 313 25.71 11.32 9.92
C GLY A 313 26.84 10.60 10.69
N VAL A 314 26.61 10.18 11.94
CA VAL A 314 27.60 9.41 12.73
C VAL A 314 27.76 7.98 12.24
N ALA A 315 26.69 7.36 11.76
CA ALA A 315 26.75 6.03 11.16
C ALA A 315 27.31 6.04 9.72
N HIS A 316 27.60 7.23 9.16
CA HIS A 316 28.07 7.41 7.78
C HIS A 316 27.20 6.69 6.74
N LEU A 317 25.89 6.64 6.97
CA LEU A 317 24.98 5.95 6.06
C LEU A 317 24.76 6.79 4.80
N PRO A 318 24.87 6.21 3.59
CA PRO A 318 24.48 6.87 2.35
C PRO A 318 23.00 7.23 2.40
N TYR A 319 22.65 8.42 1.94
CA TYR A 319 21.27 8.88 1.92
C TYR A 319 20.89 9.53 0.59
N HIS A 320 19.62 9.39 0.24
CA HIS A 320 18.97 10.09 -0.85
C HIS A 320 18.06 11.20 -0.31
N THR A 321 18.17 12.40 -0.89
CA THR A 321 17.33 13.55 -0.54
C THR A 321 16.07 13.54 -1.41
N MET A 322 14.94 13.15 -0.82
CA MET A 322 13.66 13.10 -1.53
C MET A 322 13.22 14.49 -2.02
N SER A 323 12.65 14.49 -3.22
CA SER A 323 12.00 15.64 -3.84
C SER A 323 10.63 15.94 -3.23
N ALA A 324 10.06 17.09 -3.59
CA ALA A 324 8.66 17.43 -3.25
C ALA A 324 7.64 16.49 -3.91
N ALA A 325 8.00 15.85 -5.03
CA ALA A 325 7.17 14.83 -5.65
C ALA A 325 7.18 13.55 -4.83
N GLU A 326 8.31 13.11 -4.27
CA GLU A 326 8.35 11.89 -3.46
C GLU A 326 7.70 12.09 -2.08
N HIS A 327 7.96 13.22 -1.43
CA HIS A 327 7.42 13.54 -0.11
C HIS A 327 6.98 15.00 -0.07
N GLY A 328 5.74 15.32 -0.45
CA GLY A 328 5.17 16.66 -0.46
C GLY A 328 4.77 17.16 0.94
N PHE A 329 4.92 18.46 1.18
CA PHE A 329 4.51 19.15 2.41
C PHE A 329 3.39 20.12 2.11
N ALA A 330 2.23 19.92 2.76
CA ALA A 330 1.09 20.82 2.57
C ALA A 330 1.40 22.27 2.98
N TRP A 331 2.17 22.46 4.04
CA TRP A 331 2.55 23.79 4.53
C TRP A 331 3.60 24.52 3.69
N LEU A 332 4.14 23.87 2.65
CA LEU A 332 4.96 24.52 1.62
C LEU A 332 4.19 24.76 0.32
N ASN A 333 2.89 24.45 0.28
CA ASN A 333 2.07 24.46 -0.93
C ASN A 333 2.65 23.54 -2.02
N ASP A 334 3.27 22.42 -1.64
CA ASP A 334 3.66 21.41 -2.61
C ASP A 334 2.41 20.83 -3.30
N SER A 335 2.57 20.38 -4.54
CA SER A 335 1.45 19.89 -5.34
C SER A 335 0.99 18.50 -4.88
N PHE A 336 -0.19 18.46 -4.26
CA PHE A 336 -0.90 17.25 -3.85
C PHE A 336 -0.97 16.22 -4.98
N ALA A 337 -1.43 16.61 -6.17
CA ALA A 337 -1.63 15.69 -7.30
C ALA A 337 -0.34 15.02 -7.80
N SER A 338 0.81 15.67 -7.61
CA SER A 338 2.10 15.15 -8.06
C SER A 338 2.81 14.28 -7.02
N ALA A 339 2.39 14.34 -5.76
CA ALA A 339 3.12 13.71 -4.67
C ALA A 339 2.90 12.18 -4.62
N PHE A 340 3.89 11.43 -4.14
CA PHE A 340 3.74 10.02 -3.75
C PHE A 340 3.21 9.93 -2.32
N VAL A 341 3.89 10.63 -1.40
CA VAL A 341 3.43 10.84 -0.03
C VAL A 341 3.18 12.32 0.18
N PHE A 342 2.03 12.64 0.74
CA PHE A 342 1.67 14.01 1.07
C PHE A 342 1.45 14.15 2.57
N HIS A 343 2.35 14.89 3.20
CA HIS A 343 2.33 15.13 4.64
C HIS A 343 1.59 16.45 4.90
N THR A 344 0.43 16.35 5.55
CA THR A 344 -0.47 17.49 5.71
C THR A 344 -0.06 18.39 6.87
N GLY A 345 0.59 17.82 7.88
CA GLY A 345 0.61 18.40 9.21
C GLY A 345 -0.78 18.30 9.85
N ASN A 346 -0.82 18.35 11.18
CA ASN A 346 -2.07 18.21 11.92
C ASN A 346 -3.17 19.21 11.53
N TRP A 347 -2.81 20.45 11.14
CA TRP A 347 -3.78 21.53 10.93
C TRP A 347 -4.38 21.59 9.51
N LEU A 348 -3.77 20.95 8.51
CA LEU A 348 -4.32 20.85 7.14
C LEU A 348 -4.91 19.47 6.84
N PHE A 349 -4.88 18.56 7.81
CA PHE A 349 -5.26 17.18 7.59
C PHE A 349 -6.68 17.04 7.04
N GLU A 350 -7.69 17.65 7.68
CA GLU A 350 -9.09 17.54 7.24
C GLU A 350 -9.29 18.07 5.82
N THR A 351 -8.56 19.13 5.42
CA THR A 351 -8.63 19.70 4.06
C THR A 351 -8.31 18.64 3.00
N TYR A 352 -7.23 17.90 3.18
CA TYR A 352 -6.76 16.91 2.19
C TYR A 352 -7.37 15.51 2.40
N ALA A 353 -7.79 15.16 3.61
CA ALA A 353 -8.45 13.89 3.90
C ALA A 353 -9.76 13.74 3.10
N HIS A 354 -10.47 14.84 2.87
CA HIS A 354 -11.67 14.87 2.02
C HIS A 354 -11.35 14.64 0.52
N GLU A 355 -10.23 15.16 0.02
CA GLU A 355 -9.80 14.95 -1.36
C GLU A 355 -9.48 13.48 -1.62
N VAL A 356 -8.76 12.84 -0.68
CA VAL A 356 -8.48 11.40 -0.70
C VAL A 356 -9.80 10.61 -0.66
N SER A 357 -10.71 10.97 0.23
CA SER A 357 -11.98 10.25 0.41
C SER A 357 -12.98 10.42 -0.75
N SER A 358 -12.88 11.50 -1.53
CA SER A 358 -13.79 11.79 -2.65
C SER A 358 -13.29 11.22 -3.98
N GLY A 359 -11.97 11.17 -4.18
CA GLY A 359 -11.36 10.52 -5.35
C GLY A 359 -11.29 9.00 -5.25
N LEU A 360 -11.33 8.45 -4.04
CA LEU A 360 -11.28 7.01 -3.81
C LEU A 360 -12.70 6.46 -3.80
N VAL A 361 -12.98 5.55 -4.73
CA VAL A 361 -14.13 4.64 -4.60
C VAL A 361 -13.84 3.76 -3.37
N ILE A 362 -14.34 4.18 -2.21
CA ILE A 362 -14.14 3.46 -0.96
C ILE A 362 -14.96 2.17 -1.05
N ASN A 363 -14.32 1.09 -1.49
CA ASN A 363 -14.83 -0.24 -1.28
C ASN A 363 -14.98 -0.41 0.23
N ALA A 364 -16.20 -0.58 0.74
CA ALA A 364 -16.45 -0.78 2.17
C ALA A 364 -15.73 -2.02 2.78
N GLY A 365 -15.01 -2.78 1.95
CA GLY A 365 -14.22 -3.97 2.29
C GLY A 365 -12.73 -3.75 2.56
N VAL A 366 -12.15 -2.53 2.51
CA VAL A 366 -10.69 -2.33 2.77
C VAL A 366 -10.30 -2.57 4.25
N GLY A 367 -11.22 -3.08 5.08
CA GLY A 367 -10.86 -3.63 6.39
C GLY A 367 -10.39 -2.64 7.45
N VAL A 368 -10.35 -1.34 7.15
CA VAL A 368 -10.05 -0.27 8.10
C VAL A 368 -11.37 0.37 8.53
N PRO A 369 -11.66 0.50 9.84
CA PRO A 369 -12.86 1.17 10.32
C PRO A 369 -12.98 2.58 9.75
N ASP A 370 -14.16 2.94 9.25
CA ASP A 370 -14.40 4.31 8.82
C ASP A 370 -14.55 5.24 10.03
N PRO A 371 -13.62 6.19 10.25
CA PRO A 371 -13.65 7.05 11.43
C PRO A 371 -14.88 7.96 11.47
N TYR A 372 -15.53 8.21 10.32
CA TYR A 372 -16.72 9.06 10.23
C TYR A 372 -18.03 8.27 10.19
N LYS A 373 -17.96 6.94 9.99
CA LYS A 373 -19.15 6.09 10.03
C LYS A 373 -19.54 5.90 11.48
N ARG A 374 -20.65 6.53 11.89
CA ARG A 374 -21.35 6.15 13.12
C ARG A 374 -21.64 4.66 13.04
N ILE A 375 -21.03 3.88 13.93
CA ILE A 375 -21.33 2.46 14.06
C ILE A 375 -22.84 2.36 14.28
N PRO A 376 -23.61 1.77 13.36
CA PRO A 376 -25.03 1.57 13.60
C PRO A 376 -25.16 0.77 14.89
N GLN A 377 -25.97 1.25 15.84
CA GLN A 377 -26.41 0.42 16.96
C GLN A 377 -26.90 -0.90 16.36
N PRO A 378 -26.41 -2.06 16.82
CA PRO A 378 -26.71 -3.33 16.19
C PRO A 378 -28.22 -3.47 16.07
N ASN A 379 -28.71 -3.56 14.84
CA ASN A 379 -30.09 -3.88 14.58
C ASN A 379 -30.28 -5.35 14.96
N ASN A 380 -30.60 -5.60 16.24
CA ASN A 380 -30.80 -6.93 16.82
C ASN A 380 -31.71 -7.79 15.94
N ASP A 381 -32.65 -7.15 15.24
CA ASP A 381 -33.62 -7.76 14.35
C ASP A 381 -32.98 -8.40 13.10
N LEU A 382 -31.97 -7.75 12.49
CA LEU A 382 -31.22 -8.29 11.35
C LEU A 382 -30.33 -9.46 11.79
N TRP A 383 -29.67 -9.35 12.94
CA TRP A 383 -28.86 -10.43 13.51
C TRP A 383 -29.71 -11.67 13.82
N HIS A 384 -30.90 -11.49 14.40
CA HIS A 384 -31.84 -12.59 14.67
C HIS A 384 -32.43 -13.20 13.39
N ARG A 385 -32.59 -12.44 12.30
CA ARG A 385 -33.00 -12.97 10.99
C ARG A 385 -31.88 -13.78 10.33
N GLY A 386 -30.65 -13.26 10.30
CA GLY A 386 -29.48 -13.97 9.77
C GLY A 386 -29.21 -15.28 10.51
N ARG A 387 -29.28 -15.27 11.84
CA ARG A 387 -29.11 -16.47 12.68
C ARG A 387 -30.22 -17.51 12.47
N ARG A 388 -31.47 -17.08 12.21
CA ARG A 388 -32.58 -17.98 11.86
C ARG A 388 -32.40 -18.60 10.47
N PHE A 389 -31.96 -17.80 9.49
CA PHE A 389 -31.68 -18.28 8.13
C PHE A 389 -30.55 -19.31 8.14
N PHE A 390 -29.43 -19.01 8.82
CA PHE A 390 -28.30 -19.92 8.95
C PHE A 390 -28.70 -21.25 9.62
N ARG A 391 -29.47 -21.19 10.72
CA ARG A 391 -29.98 -22.41 11.39
C ARG A 391 -30.86 -23.24 10.46
N ARG A 392 -31.77 -22.62 9.69
CA ARG A 392 -32.60 -23.34 8.71
C ARG A 392 -31.75 -24.02 7.64
N ARG A 393 -30.73 -23.33 7.12
CA ARG A 393 -29.83 -23.88 6.10
C ARG A 393 -29.01 -25.06 6.63
N VAL A 394 -28.50 -24.95 7.86
CA VAL A 394 -27.77 -26.05 8.51
C VAL A 394 -28.68 -27.26 8.76
N THR A 395 -29.93 -27.04 9.16
CA THR A 395 -30.91 -28.14 9.31
C THR A 395 -31.22 -28.80 7.97
N GLN A 396 -31.47 -28.02 6.91
CA GLN A 396 -31.71 -28.55 5.57
C GLN A 396 -30.51 -29.33 5.01
N VAL A 397 -29.28 -28.85 5.24
CA VAL A 397 -28.07 -29.56 4.82
C VAL A 397 -27.89 -30.88 5.61
N LYS A 398 -28.22 -30.90 6.90
CA LYS A 398 -28.21 -32.13 7.71
C LYS A 398 -29.26 -33.15 7.27
N GLU A 399 -30.39 -32.69 6.76
CA GLU A 399 -31.45 -33.55 6.21
C GLU A 399 -31.12 -34.08 4.80
N LEU A 400 -30.22 -33.41 4.07
CA LEU A 400 -29.77 -33.78 2.73
C LEU A 400 -28.51 -34.66 2.71
N ILE A 401 -27.83 -34.85 3.85
CA ILE A 401 -26.73 -35.82 3.97
C ILE A 401 -27.36 -37.20 4.19
N PRO A 402 -27.27 -38.15 3.23
CA PRO A 402 -27.86 -39.46 3.39
C PRO A 402 -27.20 -40.21 4.55
N ALA A 403 -27.99 -40.98 5.30
CA ALA A 403 -27.57 -41.74 6.49
C ALA A 403 -26.45 -42.79 6.24
N TRP A 404 -25.95 -42.90 5.02
CA TRP A 404 -24.93 -43.87 4.60
C TRP A 404 -23.50 -43.36 4.83
N ALA A 405 -23.32 -42.09 5.23
CA ALA A 405 -22.02 -41.51 5.58
C ALA A 405 -21.64 -41.70 7.06
N SER A 406 -22.14 -42.75 7.71
CA SER A 406 -21.61 -43.20 9.00
C SER A 406 -20.45 -44.16 8.73
N PRO A 407 -19.24 -43.91 9.26
CA PRO A 407 -18.14 -44.86 9.12
C PRO A 407 -18.48 -46.14 9.91
N GLY A 408 -18.60 -47.25 9.18
CA GLY A 408 -18.57 -48.61 9.73
C GLY A 408 -17.14 -49.09 9.87
#